data_AF-A0A261GR17-F1
#
_entry.id   AF-A0A261GR17-F1
#
_cell.length_a   1.000
_cell.length_b   1.000
_cell.length_c   1.000
_cell.angle_alpha   90.00
_cell.angle_beta   90.00
_cell.angle_gamma   90.00
#
_symmetry.space_group_name_H-M   'P 1'
#
loop_
_entity.id
_entity.type
_entity.pdbx_description
1 polymer ?
#
loop_
_entity_poly.entity_id
_entity_poly.type
_entity_poly.pdbx_seq_one_letter_code
_entity_poly.pdbx_strand_id
1 'polypeptide(L)'
;MNDKLTETEAKAFAEVNQRLGMGPTDTTFTQEHMLAKGSGPVHMSSDPLASHIPPKIIPVASIAEMNKLVGIPDYYNDSHVDYPPPLPQEHLNQLTAANSTEEFRQSVSPEMHENIKKAAVAYVQGNSNKVKDYEPLINAAMFPGKVAAFVAENITVTAENPLIIMPGDPQVHNYGTITVEPGGRIQVSEHVTLTCQQFIME
;
A
#
# COMPACT_ATOMS: atom_id res chain seq x y z
N MET A 1 30.37 -7.20 0.74
CA MET A 1 29.32 -7.43 1.75
C MET A 1 28.71 -8.79 1.46
N ASN A 2 27.90 -9.36 2.36
CA ASN A 2 27.24 -10.62 2.07
C ASN A 2 26.01 -10.28 1.22
N ASP A 3 26.12 -10.34 -0.11
CA ASP A 3 25.07 -9.94 -1.06
C ASP A 3 23.85 -10.88 -1.05
N LYS A 4 23.72 -11.73 -0.03
CA LYS A 4 22.71 -12.76 0.09
C LYS A 4 21.99 -12.62 1.42
N LEU A 5 20.66 -12.61 1.34
CA LEU A 5 19.78 -12.67 2.50
C LEU A 5 20.10 -13.90 3.36
N THR A 6 20.08 -13.72 4.66
CA THR A 6 20.00 -14.80 5.65
C THR A 6 18.70 -15.59 5.46
N GLU A 7 18.62 -16.79 6.04
CA GLU A 7 17.41 -17.62 5.97
C GLU A 7 16.18 -16.90 6.57
N THR A 8 16.36 -16.17 7.67
CA THR A 8 15.30 -15.39 8.32
C THR A 8 14.83 -14.25 7.42
N GLU A 9 15.76 -13.52 6.80
CA GLU A 9 15.45 -12.42 5.87
C GLU A 9 14.74 -12.95 4.61
N ALA A 10 15.23 -14.04 4.04
CA ALA A 10 14.59 -14.68 2.88
C ALA A 10 13.17 -15.17 3.22
N LYS A 11 12.97 -15.73 4.42
CA LYS A 11 11.64 -16.16 4.89
C LYS A 11 10.69 -14.97 5.03
N ALA A 12 11.12 -13.88 5.66
CA ALA A 12 10.26 -12.70 5.82
C ALA A 12 9.95 -12.02 4.46
N PHE A 13 10.87 -12.04 3.49
CA PHE A 13 10.61 -11.56 2.13
C PHE A 13 9.54 -12.43 1.45
N ALA A 14 9.68 -13.76 1.58
CA ALA A 14 8.72 -14.73 1.06
C ALA A 14 7.33 -14.61 1.69
N GLU A 15 7.23 -14.30 2.99
CA GLU A 15 5.96 -14.07 3.69
C GLU A 15 5.20 -12.87 3.10
N VAL A 16 5.90 -11.77 2.79
CA VAL A 16 5.29 -10.62 2.09
C VAL A 16 4.83 -11.03 0.69
N ASN A 17 5.68 -11.70 -0.08
CA ASN A 17 5.31 -12.19 -1.41
C ASN A 17 4.07 -13.10 -1.38
N GLN A 18 3.99 -14.00 -0.40
CA GLN A 18 2.84 -14.90 -0.24
C GLN A 18 1.55 -14.11 -0.01
N ARG A 19 1.57 -13.06 0.83
CA ARG A 19 0.41 -12.17 0.99
C ARG A 19 -0.02 -11.55 -0.32
N LEU A 20 0.93 -11.19 -1.18
CA LEU A 20 0.69 -10.59 -2.50
C LEU A 20 0.31 -11.62 -3.59
N GLY A 21 0.16 -12.91 -3.24
CA GLY A 21 -0.13 -13.97 -4.19
C GLY A 21 1.03 -14.28 -5.13
N MET A 22 2.27 -14.11 -4.65
CA MET A 22 3.51 -14.35 -5.39
C MET A 22 4.29 -15.52 -4.78
N GLY A 23 5.15 -16.15 -5.58
CA GLY A 23 6.12 -17.14 -5.12
C GLY A 23 7.18 -16.55 -4.19
N PRO A 24 7.85 -17.39 -3.38
CA PRO A 24 8.75 -16.94 -2.31
C PRO A 24 9.97 -16.14 -2.80
N THR A 25 10.34 -16.29 -4.07
CA THR A 25 11.46 -15.59 -4.72
C THR A 25 11.02 -14.78 -5.93
N ASP A 26 9.71 -14.66 -6.17
CA ASP A 26 9.20 -13.93 -7.32
C ASP A 26 9.49 -12.44 -7.17
N THR A 27 9.84 -11.80 -8.28
CA THR A 27 10.03 -10.36 -8.38
C THR A 27 9.15 -9.82 -9.50
N THR A 28 8.70 -8.57 -9.35
CA THR A 28 7.98 -7.86 -10.42
C THR A 28 8.94 -7.09 -11.33
N PHE A 29 10.15 -6.79 -10.85
CA PHE A 29 11.20 -6.13 -11.60
C PHE A 29 12.59 -6.42 -11.00
N THR A 30 13.62 -5.93 -11.67
CA THR A 30 15.03 -6.06 -11.28
C THR A 30 15.74 -4.71 -11.42
N GLN A 31 16.96 -4.59 -10.87
CA GLN A 31 17.78 -3.37 -11.05
C GLN A 31 17.98 -3.00 -12.52
N GLU A 32 18.09 -3.97 -13.44
CA GLU A 32 18.21 -3.71 -14.87
C GLU A 32 17.03 -2.93 -15.43
N HIS A 33 15.81 -3.18 -14.94
CA HIS A 33 14.64 -2.43 -15.35
C HIS A 33 14.71 -0.96 -14.89
N MET A 34 15.26 -0.69 -13.69
CA MET A 34 15.49 0.68 -13.22
C MET A 34 16.55 1.39 -14.09
N LEU A 35 17.62 0.70 -14.46
CA LEU A 35 18.69 1.24 -15.30
C LEU A 35 18.25 1.47 -16.75
N ALA A 36 17.37 0.62 -17.29
CA ALA A 36 16.85 0.73 -18.65
C ALA A 36 16.06 2.03 -18.89
N LYS A 37 15.53 2.65 -17.82
CA LYS A 37 14.89 3.97 -17.88
C LYS A 37 15.87 5.12 -18.17
N GLY A 38 17.17 4.91 -17.96
CA GLY A 38 18.21 5.93 -18.11
C GLY A 38 18.27 6.95 -16.97
N SER A 39 19.11 7.98 -17.08
CA SER A 39 19.36 8.95 -16.01
C SER A 39 18.10 9.74 -15.60
N GLY A 40 18.00 10.10 -14.31
CA GLY A 40 16.91 10.85 -13.69
C GLY A 40 16.01 9.99 -12.80
N PRO A 41 15.01 10.58 -12.12
CA PRO A 41 14.19 9.87 -11.14
C PRO A 41 13.47 8.64 -11.72
N VAL A 42 13.40 7.58 -10.91
CA VAL A 42 12.57 6.40 -11.16
C VAL A 42 11.25 6.58 -10.42
N HIS A 43 10.18 6.92 -11.14
CA HIS A 43 8.83 7.02 -10.60
C HIS A 43 8.19 5.62 -10.52
N MET A 44 7.71 5.27 -9.33
CA MET A 44 6.82 4.13 -9.10
C MET A 44 5.42 4.66 -8.79
N SER A 45 4.43 4.20 -9.53
CA SER A 45 3.04 4.62 -9.38
C SER A 45 2.09 3.42 -9.49
N SER A 46 0.98 3.48 -8.76
CA SER A 46 -0.13 2.54 -8.91
C SER A 46 -0.93 2.71 -10.22
N ASP A 47 -0.69 3.80 -10.97
CA ASP A 47 -1.07 3.92 -12.37
C ASP A 47 0.08 3.43 -13.27
N PRO A 48 -0.10 2.30 -14.01
CA PRO A 48 0.92 1.79 -14.91
C PRO A 48 1.38 2.78 -15.99
N LEU A 49 0.55 3.75 -16.36
CA LEU A 49 0.91 4.76 -17.37
C LEU A 49 1.82 5.87 -16.80
N ALA A 50 1.74 6.10 -15.49
CA ALA A 50 2.57 7.09 -14.78
C ALA A 50 3.84 6.47 -14.15
N SER A 51 3.95 5.13 -14.18
CA SER A 51 5.06 4.40 -13.57
C SER A 51 6.12 4.02 -14.59
N HIS A 52 7.40 4.24 -14.27
CA HIS A 52 8.50 3.76 -15.12
C HIS A 52 8.65 2.24 -15.05
N ILE A 53 8.27 1.65 -13.91
CA ILE A 53 8.21 0.20 -13.70
C ILE A 53 6.74 -0.19 -13.59
N PRO A 54 6.19 -1.05 -14.45
CA PRO A 54 4.79 -1.45 -14.32
C PRO A 54 4.54 -2.18 -12.99
N PRO A 55 3.54 -1.77 -12.18
CA PRO A 55 3.20 -2.48 -10.95
C PRO A 55 2.50 -3.81 -11.26
N LYS A 56 2.65 -4.79 -10.36
CA LYS A 56 1.69 -5.90 -10.29
C LYS A 56 0.41 -5.39 -9.62
N ILE A 57 -0.69 -5.37 -10.35
CA ILE A 57 -2.00 -4.96 -9.82
C ILE A 57 -2.69 -6.16 -9.18
N ILE A 58 -3.07 -6.01 -7.91
CA ILE A 58 -3.78 -7.00 -7.12
C ILE A 58 -5.20 -6.47 -6.85
N PRO A 59 -6.25 -7.09 -7.40
CA PRO A 59 -7.62 -6.67 -7.10
C PRO A 59 -7.96 -6.98 -5.65
N VAL A 60 -8.74 -6.11 -5.01
CA VAL A 60 -9.25 -6.30 -3.65
C VAL A 60 -10.74 -6.03 -3.60
N ALA A 61 -11.51 -6.95 -3.02
CA ALA A 61 -12.96 -6.89 -2.97
C ALA A 61 -13.49 -6.10 -1.77
N SER A 62 -12.66 -5.88 -0.74
CA SER A 62 -13.09 -5.23 0.52
C SER A 62 -11.92 -4.61 1.29
N ILE A 63 -12.24 -3.72 2.24
CA ILE A 63 -11.27 -3.14 3.17
C ILE A 63 -10.62 -4.20 4.05
N ALA A 64 -11.35 -5.25 4.42
CA ALA A 64 -10.80 -6.36 5.20
C ALA A 64 -9.75 -7.15 4.41
N GLU A 65 -9.94 -7.32 3.10
CA GLU A 65 -8.95 -7.93 2.22
C GLU A 65 -7.74 -7.01 2.02
N MET A 66 -7.96 -5.72 1.78
CA MET A 66 -6.88 -4.72 1.70
C MET A 66 -6.04 -4.71 2.99
N ASN A 67 -6.68 -4.73 4.17
CA ASN A 67 -6.00 -4.76 5.47
C ASN A 67 -5.10 -6.00 5.62
N LYS A 68 -5.52 -7.17 5.12
CA LYS A 68 -4.68 -8.37 5.13
C LYS A 68 -3.43 -8.25 4.26
N LEU A 69 -3.52 -7.50 3.15
CA LEU A 69 -2.41 -7.30 2.22
C LEU A 69 -1.41 -6.26 2.71
N VAL A 70 -1.91 -5.09 3.14
CA VAL A 70 -1.07 -3.89 3.33
C VAL A 70 -1.16 -3.31 4.73
N GLY A 71 -2.08 -3.82 5.56
CA GLY A 71 -2.40 -3.24 6.85
C GLY A 71 -1.42 -3.57 7.95
N ILE A 72 -1.47 -2.73 8.99
CA ILE A 72 -0.70 -2.88 10.20
C ILE A 72 -1.51 -3.76 11.17
N PRO A 73 -0.91 -4.79 11.79
CA PRO A 73 -1.61 -5.59 12.79
C PRO A 73 -2.18 -4.77 13.96
N ASP A 74 -3.42 -5.07 14.37
CA ASP A 74 -4.20 -4.30 15.36
C ASP A 74 -3.53 -4.15 16.75
N TYR A 75 -2.51 -4.95 17.05
CA TYR A 75 -1.79 -4.91 18.34
C TYR A 75 -0.68 -3.85 18.37
N TYR A 76 -0.37 -3.20 17.24
CA TYR A 76 0.59 -2.09 17.20
C TYR A 76 -0.02 -0.80 17.77
N ASN A 77 0.86 0.14 18.13
CA ASN A 77 0.47 1.45 18.62
C ASN A 77 -0.17 2.28 17.50
N ASP A 78 -1.40 2.72 17.73
CA ASP A 78 -2.21 3.50 16.81
C ASP A 78 -2.44 4.96 17.24
N SER A 79 -1.60 5.49 18.16
CA SER A 79 -1.75 6.87 18.67
C SER A 79 -1.58 7.96 17.62
N HIS A 80 -1.06 7.61 16.44
CA HIS A 80 -0.87 8.51 15.30
C HIS A 80 -2.06 8.49 14.34
N VAL A 81 -3.03 7.59 14.54
CA VAL A 81 -4.17 7.40 13.65
C VAL A 81 -5.32 8.31 14.09
N ASP A 82 -5.84 9.08 13.15
CA ASP A 82 -7.03 9.91 13.36
C ASP A 82 -8.29 9.07 13.13
N TYR A 83 -9.02 8.80 14.22
CA TYR A 83 -10.25 8.01 14.19
C TYR A 83 -11.47 8.90 13.93
N PRO A 84 -12.44 8.45 13.10
CA PRO A 84 -13.71 9.14 12.97
C PRO A 84 -14.52 9.04 14.28
N PRO A 85 -15.54 9.89 14.47
CA PRO A 85 -16.52 9.67 15.52
C PRO A 85 -17.24 8.32 15.35
N PRO A 86 -17.88 7.78 16.41
CA PRO A 86 -18.71 6.60 16.32
C PRO A 86 -19.74 6.71 15.19
N LEU A 87 -20.00 5.61 14.49
CA LEU A 87 -20.87 5.61 13.32
C LEU A 87 -22.31 5.99 13.69
N PRO A 88 -22.89 7.06 13.11
CA PRO A 88 -24.31 7.36 13.30
C PRO A 88 -25.19 6.29 12.63
N GLN A 89 -26.24 5.84 13.33
CA GLN A 89 -27.17 4.84 12.79
C GLN A 89 -27.84 5.29 11.48
N GLU A 90 -28.04 6.60 11.31
CA GLU A 90 -28.62 7.19 10.10
C GLU A 90 -27.81 6.86 8.84
N HIS A 91 -26.47 6.83 8.95
CA HIS A 91 -25.59 6.48 7.82
C HIS A 91 -25.76 5.02 7.39
N LEU A 92 -25.97 4.10 8.34
CA LEU A 92 -26.29 2.70 8.04
C LEU A 92 -27.68 2.55 7.41
N ASN A 93 -28.66 3.31 7.90
CA ASN A 93 -30.00 3.31 7.33
C ASN A 93 -29.98 3.81 5.88
N GLN A 94 -29.15 4.81 5.58
CA GLN A 94 -28.97 5.34 4.23
C GLN A 94 -28.39 4.28 3.28
N LEU A 95 -27.38 3.52 3.70
CA LEU A 95 -26.88 2.38 2.92
C LEU A 95 -27.97 1.33 2.68
N THR A 96 -28.75 1.00 3.72
CA THR A 96 -29.81 -0.01 3.64
C THR A 96 -30.98 0.42 2.75
N ALA A 97 -31.25 1.73 2.68
CA ALA A 97 -32.33 2.30 1.87
C ALA A 97 -31.95 2.45 0.39
N ALA A 98 -30.66 2.46 0.06
CA ALA A 98 -30.20 2.57 -1.33
C ALA A 98 -30.47 1.27 -2.09
N ASN A 99 -30.94 1.39 -3.33
CA ASN A 99 -31.19 0.25 -4.22
C ASN A 99 -29.91 -0.27 -4.89
N SER A 100 -28.81 0.47 -4.79
CA SER A 100 -27.49 0.09 -5.31
C SER A 100 -26.35 0.81 -4.58
N THR A 101 -25.11 0.31 -4.72
CA THR A 101 -23.92 0.99 -4.22
C THR A 101 -23.66 2.33 -4.91
N GLU A 102 -24.07 2.47 -6.17
CA GLU A 102 -23.93 3.72 -6.91
C GLU A 102 -24.89 4.80 -6.37
N GLU A 103 -26.15 4.43 -6.12
CA GLU A 103 -27.11 5.32 -5.47
C GLU A 103 -26.61 5.75 -4.09
N PHE A 104 -26.08 4.80 -3.32
CA PHE A 104 -25.46 5.11 -2.04
C PHE A 104 -24.36 6.15 -2.20
N ARG A 105 -23.36 5.93 -3.06
CA ARG A 105 -22.24 6.87 -3.28
C ARG A 105 -22.69 8.28 -3.64
N GLN A 106 -23.72 8.41 -4.45
CA GLN A 106 -24.27 9.71 -4.86
C GLN A 106 -25.01 10.42 -3.71
N SER A 107 -25.53 9.66 -2.75
CA SER A 107 -26.24 10.19 -1.59
C SER A 107 -25.33 10.57 -0.41
N VAL A 108 -24.08 10.12 -0.40
CA VAL A 108 -23.12 10.39 0.70
C VAL A 108 -22.83 11.88 0.80
N SER A 109 -23.09 12.46 1.98
CA SER A 109 -22.76 13.85 2.26
C SER A 109 -21.23 14.05 2.36
N PRO A 110 -20.70 15.28 2.17
CA PRO A 110 -19.27 15.52 2.33
C PRO A 110 -18.72 15.11 3.71
N GLU A 111 -19.48 15.33 4.78
CA GLU A 111 -19.10 14.90 6.13
C GLU A 111 -19.04 13.38 6.26
N MET A 112 -20.05 12.69 5.75
CA MET A 112 -20.07 11.23 5.76
C MET A 112 -18.93 10.64 4.93
N HIS A 113 -18.62 11.27 3.78
CA HIS A 113 -17.48 10.88 2.93
C HIS A 113 -16.15 10.99 3.69
N GLU A 114 -15.93 12.09 4.40
CA GLU A 114 -14.71 12.29 5.19
C GLU A 114 -14.61 11.28 6.35
N ASN A 115 -15.73 10.98 7.03
CA ASN A 115 -15.74 9.95 8.08
C ASN A 115 -15.47 8.55 7.52
N ILE A 116 -16.03 8.21 6.35
CA ILE A 116 -15.74 6.93 5.67
C ILE A 116 -14.26 6.84 5.29
N LYS A 117 -13.66 7.91 4.73
CA LYS A 117 -12.22 7.95 4.42
C LYS A 117 -11.36 7.77 5.66
N LYS A 118 -11.64 8.52 6.74
CA LYS A 118 -10.92 8.38 8.02
C LYS A 118 -11.04 6.97 8.57
N ALA A 119 -12.25 6.40 8.54
CA ALA A 119 -12.48 5.02 8.94
C ALA A 119 -11.65 4.04 8.11
N ALA A 120 -11.60 4.20 6.78
CA ALA A 120 -10.83 3.33 5.89
C ALA A 120 -9.32 3.41 6.17
N VAL A 121 -8.78 4.62 6.35
CA VAL A 121 -7.37 4.81 6.73
C VAL A 121 -7.09 4.17 8.09
N ALA A 122 -7.94 4.40 9.09
CA ALA A 122 -7.80 3.84 10.42
C ALA A 122 -7.95 2.31 10.44
N TYR A 123 -8.79 1.75 9.56
CA TYR A 123 -8.97 0.31 9.42
C TYR A 123 -7.66 -0.37 8.96
N VAL A 124 -6.87 0.30 8.12
CA VAL A 124 -5.64 -0.25 7.52
C VAL A 124 -4.39 0.11 8.33
N GLN A 125 -4.31 1.32 8.87
CA GLN A 125 -3.11 1.82 9.55
C GLN A 125 -3.18 1.76 11.08
N GLY A 126 -4.36 1.52 11.63
CA GLY A 126 -4.61 1.48 13.07
C GLY A 126 -5.15 0.14 13.54
N ASN A 127 -6.02 0.21 14.52
CA ASN A 127 -6.76 -0.92 15.05
C ASN A 127 -8.13 -1.00 14.37
N SER A 128 -8.26 -1.96 13.46
CA SER A 128 -9.46 -2.16 12.65
C SER A 128 -10.72 -2.43 13.50
N ASN A 129 -10.58 -2.95 14.72
CA ASN A 129 -11.71 -3.20 15.61
C ASN A 129 -12.39 -1.89 16.09
N LYS A 130 -11.64 -0.79 16.19
CA LYS A 130 -12.19 0.52 16.62
C LYS A 130 -13.14 1.14 15.58
N VAL A 131 -13.05 0.71 14.33
CA VAL A 131 -13.84 1.22 13.19
C VAL A 131 -14.59 0.11 12.46
N LYS A 132 -14.75 -1.05 13.10
CA LYS A 132 -15.37 -2.24 12.48
C LYS A 132 -16.77 -1.96 11.95
N ASP A 133 -17.53 -1.13 12.66
CA ASP A 133 -18.90 -0.78 12.29
C ASP A 133 -18.99 0.02 10.99
N TYR A 134 -17.90 0.71 10.58
CA TYR A 134 -17.83 1.44 9.31
C TYR A 134 -17.59 0.51 8.10
N GLU A 135 -17.20 -0.74 8.30
CA GLU A 135 -16.81 -1.66 7.21
C GLU A 135 -17.85 -1.75 6.07
N PRO A 136 -19.18 -1.86 6.32
CA PRO A 136 -20.16 -1.89 5.24
C PRO A 136 -20.16 -0.60 4.40
N LEU A 137 -20.01 0.56 5.03
CA LEU A 137 -19.99 1.86 4.34
C LEU A 137 -18.69 2.03 3.55
N ILE A 138 -17.55 1.64 4.13
CA ILE A 138 -16.26 1.67 3.43
C ILE A 138 -16.34 0.79 2.17
N ASN A 139 -16.83 -0.45 2.31
CA ASN A 139 -16.94 -1.37 1.20
C ASN A 139 -17.89 -0.85 0.10
N ALA A 140 -19.06 -0.30 0.47
CA ALA A 140 -19.99 0.26 -0.49
C ALA A 140 -19.43 1.51 -1.21
N ALA A 141 -18.72 2.38 -0.48
CA ALA A 141 -18.18 3.63 -1.02
C ALA A 141 -16.93 3.41 -1.89
N MET A 142 -16.00 2.56 -1.46
CA MET A 142 -14.62 2.54 -1.96
C MET A 142 -14.23 1.24 -2.69
N PHE A 143 -15.03 0.18 -2.63
CA PHE A 143 -14.69 -1.12 -3.20
C PHE A 143 -15.65 -1.55 -4.33
N PRO A 144 -15.20 -2.41 -5.28
CA PRO A 144 -13.87 -3.05 -5.35
C PRO A 144 -12.73 -2.06 -5.64
N GLY A 145 -11.54 -2.37 -5.11
CA GLY A 145 -10.33 -1.55 -5.26
C GLY A 145 -9.15 -2.37 -5.79
N LYS A 146 -7.95 -1.81 -5.70
CA LYS A 146 -6.71 -2.50 -6.07
C LYS A 146 -5.53 -2.07 -5.18
N VAL A 147 -4.51 -2.91 -5.14
CA VAL A 147 -3.20 -2.63 -4.56
C VAL A 147 -2.15 -2.79 -5.66
N ALA A 148 -1.18 -1.87 -5.73
CA ALA A 148 -0.03 -1.99 -6.61
C ALA A 148 1.17 -2.56 -5.83
N ALA A 149 1.80 -3.61 -6.37
CA ALA A 149 2.96 -4.23 -5.77
C ALA A 149 4.22 -4.02 -6.62
N PHE A 150 5.29 -3.63 -5.93
CA PHE A 150 6.64 -3.48 -6.44
C PHE A 150 7.56 -4.38 -5.63
N VAL A 151 8.05 -5.44 -6.26
CA VAL A 151 8.89 -6.45 -5.63
C VAL A 151 10.16 -6.62 -6.43
N ALA A 152 11.31 -6.51 -5.76
CA ALA A 152 12.62 -6.78 -6.35
C ALA A 152 13.55 -7.41 -5.31
N GLU A 153 14.47 -8.26 -5.75
CA GLU A 153 15.44 -8.87 -4.83
C GLU A 153 16.44 -7.83 -4.34
N ASN A 154 17.01 -7.04 -5.26
CA ASN A 154 17.98 -6.00 -4.93
C ASN A 154 17.70 -4.75 -5.78
N ILE A 155 17.75 -3.59 -5.14
CA ILE A 155 17.77 -2.28 -5.82
C ILE A 155 18.91 -1.41 -5.32
N THR A 156 19.47 -0.62 -6.23
CA THR A 156 20.46 0.41 -5.92
C THR A 156 19.92 1.76 -6.34
N VAL A 157 19.83 2.67 -5.37
CA VAL A 157 19.34 4.03 -5.53
C VAL A 157 20.53 4.98 -5.53
N THR A 158 20.71 5.72 -6.62
CA THR A 158 21.87 6.59 -6.83
C THR A 158 21.44 8.06 -6.90
N ALA A 159 22.40 8.99 -6.85
CA ALA A 159 22.11 10.41 -7.03
C ALA A 159 21.49 10.73 -8.40
N GLU A 160 21.89 9.99 -9.44
CA GLU A 160 21.38 10.14 -10.80
C GLU A 160 19.99 9.50 -10.97
N ASN A 161 19.71 8.44 -10.20
CA ASN A 161 18.46 7.67 -10.29
C ASN A 161 17.79 7.56 -8.90
N PRO A 162 17.30 8.68 -8.34
CA PRO A 162 16.55 8.62 -7.09
C PRO A 162 15.24 7.86 -7.31
N LEU A 163 14.80 7.11 -6.29
CA LEU A 163 13.53 6.40 -6.32
C LEU A 163 12.42 7.32 -5.78
N ILE A 164 11.35 7.50 -6.54
CA ILE A 164 10.23 8.36 -6.17
C ILE A 164 8.95 7.52 -6.17
N ILE A 165 8.34 7.36 -5.01
CA ILE A 165 7.05 6.69 -4.86
C ILE A 165 5.95 7.75 -4.97
N MET A 166 5.20 7.67 -6.07
CA MET A 166 4.17 8.63 -6.44
C MET A 166 2.89 8.41 -5.62
N PRO A 167 2.08 9.44 -5.38
CA PRO A 167 0.76 9.29 -4.74
C PRO A 167 -0.20 8.42 -5.59
N GLY A 168 -1.22 7.86 -4.96
CA GLY A 168 -2.26 7.09 -5.65
C GLY A 168 -2.90 5.97 -4.81
N ASP A 169 -3.39 4.92 -5.49
CA ASP A 169 -3.89 3.72 -4.81
C ASP A 169 -2.81 3.09 -3.92
N PRO A 170 -3.17 2.33 -2.86
CA PRO A 170 -2.20 1.73 -1.94
C PRO A 170 -1.11 0.91 -2.64
N GLN A 171 0.13 1.14 -2.22
CA GLN A 171 1.32 0.50 -2.80
C GLN A 171 2.08 -0.32 -1.75
N VAL A 172 2.50 -1.51 -2.14
CA VAL A 172 3.41 -2.36 -1.37
C VAL A 172 4.73 -2.43 -2.09
N HIS A 173 5.79 -2.06 -1.38
CA HIS A 173 7.16 -2.18 -1.85
C HIS A 173 7.87 -3.23 -1.00
N ASN A 174 8.28 -4.33 -1.62
CA ASN A 174 8.97 -5.43 -0.95
C ASN A 174 10.34 -5.66 -1.59
N TYR A 175 11.40 -5.45 -0.83
CA TYR A 175 12.76 -5.57 -1.32
C TYR A 175 13.55 -6.57 -0.50
N GLY A 176 14.42 -7.36 -1.14
CA GLY A 176 15.44 -8.09 -0.39
C GLY A 176 16.42 -7.08 0.19
N THR A 177 17.14 -6.39 -0.68
CA THR A 177 18.11 -5.36 -0.30
C THR A 177 17.83 -4.05 -1.02
N ILE A 178 17.90 -2.94 -0.27
CA ILE A 178 18.00 -1.59 -0.80
C ILE A 178 19.39 -1.06 -0.47
N THR A 179 20.16 -0.69 -1.48
CA THR A 179 21.41 0.07 -1.32
C THR A 179 21.18 1.51 -1.76
N VAL A 180 21.48 2.46 -0.89
CA VAL A 180 21.45 3.89 -1.21
C VAL A 180 22.89 4.40 -1.25
N GLU A 181 23.36 4.70 -2.47
CA GLU A 181 24.69 5.27 -2.71
C GLU A 181 24.75 6.75 -2.28
N PRO A 182 25.95 7.34 -2.14
CA PRO A 182 26.10 8.75 -1.80
C PRO A 182 25.27 9.68 -2.71
N GLY A 183 24.39 10.47 -2.08
CA GLY A 183 23.48 11.39 -2.78
C GLY A 183 22.21 10.74 -3.36
N GLY A 184 22.09 9.42 -3.31
CA GLY A 184 20.85 8.70 -3.58
C GLY A 184 19.77 9.04 -2.56
N ARG A 185 18.51 8.98 -2.99
CA ARG A 185 17.36 9.21 -2.11
C ARG A 185 16.13 8.43 -2.54
N ILE A 186 15.35 8.02 -1.55
CA ILE A 186 13.98 7.51 -1.72
C ILE A 186 13.04 8.60 -1.25
N GLN A 187 12.16 9.07 -2.14
CA GLN A 187 11.13 10.03 -1.81
C GLN A 187 9.77 9.35 -1.75
N VAL A 188 9.05 9.60 -0.67
CA VAL A 188 7.71 9.09 -0.44
C VAL A 188 6.79 10.27 -0.16
N SER A 189 5.72 10.43 -0.94
CA SER A 189 4.81 11.57 -0.84
C SER A 189 3.46 11.25 -0.18
N GLU A 190 3.15 9.96 0.02
CA GLU A 190 1.93 9.48 0.69
C GLU A 190 2.22 8.22 1.51
N HIS A 191 1.22 7.67 2.19
CA HIS A 191 1.37 6.45 2.98
C HIS A 191 1.73 5.24 2.09
N VAL A 192 2.86 4.59 2.41
CA VAL A 192 3.34 3.40 1.71
C VAL A 192 3.77 2.34 2.71
N THR A 193 3.54 1.07 2.36
CA THR A 193 4.17 -0.05 3.06
C THR A 193 5.45 -0.40 2.31
N LEU A 194 6.59 0.01 2.86
CA LEU A 194 7.92 -0.35 2.37
C LEU A 194 8.55 -1.35 3.34
N THR A 195 8.80 -2.56 2.84
CA THR A 195 9.52 -3.63 3.55
C THR A 195 10.82 -3.89 2.82
N CYS A 196 11.92 -3.94 3.56
CA CYS A 196 13.21 -4.35 3.06
C CYS A 196 13.94 -5.17 4.11
N GLN A 197 14.69 -6.17 3.68
CA GLN A 197 15.37 -7.07 4.61
C GLN A 197 16.73 -6.52 5.00
N GLN A 198 17.42 -5.93 4.03
CA GLN A 198 18.67 -5.22 4.24
C GLN A 198 18.54 -3.80 3.67
N PHE A 199 18.82 -2.80 4.50
CA PHE A 199 18.86 -1.39 4.09
C PHE A 199 20.28 -0.87 4.31
N ILE A 200 21.01 -0.67 3.21
CA ILE A 200 22.43 -0.31 3.21
C ILE A 200 22.55 1.16 2.80
N MET A 201 23.22 1.95 3.63
CA MET A 201 23.60 3.33 3.35
C MET A 201 25.12 3.35 3.16
N GLU A 202 25.59 3.81 2.00
CA GLU A 202 27.02 3.96 1.68
C GLU A 202 27.57 5.39 1.92
#